data_AF-A0A2W6UZY7-F1
#
_entry.id   AF-A0A2W6UZY7-F1
#
_cell.length_a   1.000
_cell.length_b   1.000
_cell.length_c   1.000
_cell.angle_alpha   90.00
_cell.angle_beta   90.00
_cell.angle_gamma   90.00
#
_symmetry.space_group_name_H-M   'P 1'
#
loop_
_entity.id
_entity.type
_entity.pdbx_description
1 polymer ?
#
loop_
_entity_poly.entity_id
_entity_poly.type
_entity_poly.pdbx_seq_one_letter_code
_entity_poly.pdbx_strand_id
1 'polypeptide(L)' 'MPAYRVQWQQHVSLTATVTVELDELAAWACEHLGMRTINDGAAVGATPAGVRRLLEHNTRMREELLQQWAAAHMPHQ' A
#
# COMPACT_ATOMS: atom_id res chain seq x y z
N MET A 1 53.12 -2.23 20.14
CA MET A 1 51.89 -3.04 20.32
C MET A 1 51.30 -3.35 18.95
N PRO A 2 50.85 -4.59 18.68
CA PRO A 2 50.27 -4.90 17.38
C PRO A 2 48.86 -4.30 17.26
N ALA A 3 48.58 -3.67 16.13
CA ALA A 3 47.28 -3.11 15.79
C ALA A 3 46.53 -4.12 14.92
N TYR A 4 45.32 -4.49 15.34
CA TYR A 4 44.46 -5.40 14.59
C TYR A 4 43.23 -4.64 14.10
N ARG A 5 42.90 -4.79 12.82
CA ARG A 5 41.71 -4.21 12.20
C ARG A 5 40.74 -5.34 11.87
N VAL A 6 39.53 -5.23 12.42
CA VAL A 6 38.42 -6.15 12.13
C VAL A 6 37.38 -5.36 11.35
N GLN A 7 36.95 -5.92 10.22
CA GLN A 7 35.93 -5.34 9.35
C GLN A 7 34.83 -6.39 9.20
N TRP A 8 33.58 -6.00 9.47
CA TRP A 8 32.44 -6.87 9.28
C TRP A 8 31.33 -6.13 8.55
N GLN A 9 30.44 -6.90 7.92
CA GLN A 9 29.19 -6.42 7.33
C GLN A 9 28.06 -7.23 7.95
N GLN A 10 26.98 -6.55 8.33
CA GLN A 10 25.78 -7.16 8.86
C GLN A 10 24.57 -6.74 8.02
N HIS A 11 23.75 -7.70 7.64
CA HIS A 11 22.48 -7.45 6.97
C HIS A 11 21.44 -7.07 8.02
N VAL A 12 20.86 -5.87 7.91
CA VAL A 12 19.80 -5.39 8.82
C VAL A 12 18.46 -5.49 8.09
N SER A 13 17.51 -6.21 8.68
CA SER A 13 16.12 -6.24 8.21
C SER A 13 15.32 -5.19 8.99
N LEU A 14 14.80 -4.19 8.30
CA LEU A 14 13.87 -3.21 8.86
C LEU A 14 12.44 -3.70 8.62
N THR A 15 11.65 -3.82 9.68
CA THR A 15 10.21 -4.07 9.58
C THR A 15 9.47 -2.83 10.06
N ALA A 16 8.79 -2.15 9.15
CA ALA A 16 7.89 -1.05 9.47
C ALA A 16 6.44 -1.56 9.44
N THR A 17 5.73 -1.39 10.55
CA THR A 17 4.28 -1.63 10.62
C THR A 17 3.57 -0.30 10.41
N VAL A 18 2.81 -0.19 9.32
CA VAL A 18 1.99 0.99 9.03
C VAL A 18 0.52 0.60 9.18
N THR A 19 -0.21 1.41 9.94
CA THR A 19 -1.67 1.28 10.04
C THR A 19 -2.27 2.24 9.02
N VAL A 20 -3.03 1.71 8.07
CA VAL A 20 -3.69 2.49 7.02
C VAL A 20 -5.19 2.34 7.18
N GLU A 21 -5.89 3.46 7.28
CA GLU A 21 -7.34 3.47 7.32
C GLU A 21 -7.92 3.12 5.95
N LEU A 22 -9.05 2.40 5.96
CA LEU A 22 -9.65 1.89 4.73
C LEU A 22 -10.18 3.04 3.84
N ASP A 23 -10.62 4.14 4.45
CA ASP A 23 -11.02 5.36 3.76
C ASP A 23 -9.82 6.06 3.08
N GLU A 24 -8.65 6.06 3.71
CA GLU A 24 -7.41 6.62 3.14
C GLU A 24 -6.92 5.79 1.96
N LEU A 25 -6.93 4.46 2.10
CA LEU A 25 -6.59 3.55 1.01
C LEU A 25 -7.54 3.72 -0.18
N ALA A 26 -8.84 3.90 0.08
CA ALA A 26 -9.84 4.11 -0.95
C ALA A 26 -9.66 5.45 -1.68
N ALA A 27 -9.36 6.52 -0.96
CA ALA A 27 -9.06 7.84 -1.55
C ALA A 27 -7.80 7.79 -2.41
N TRP A 28 -6.71 7.23 -1.88
CA TRP A 28 -5.45 7.07 -2.63
C TRP A 28 -5.66 6.29 -3.93
N ALA A 29 -6.41 5.20 -3.85
CA ALA A 29 -6.64 4.32 -4.99
C ALA A 29 -7.57 4.96 -6.05
N CYS A 30 -8.52 5.81 -5.64
CA CYS A 30 -9.28 6.66 -6.56
C CYS A 30 -8.37 7.66 -7.31
N GLU A 31 -7.42 8.27 -6.61
CA GLU A 31 -6.53 9.30 -7.18
C GLU A 31 -5.42 8.72 -8.07
N HIS A 32 -4.79 7.61 -7.66
CA HIS A 32 -3.57 7.10 -8.29
C HIS A 32 -3.79 5.94 -9.26
N LEU A 33 -4.87 5.16 -9.09
CA LEU A 33 -5.10 3.94 -9.88
C LEU A 33 -6.22 4.10 -10.93
N GLY A 34 -6.87 5.27 -10.98
CA GLY A 34 -7.91 5.56 -11.96
C GLY A 34 -9.04 4.53 -11.96
N MET A 35 -9.36 3.98 -10.79
CA MET A 35 -10.33 2.90 -10.68
C MET A 35 -11.70 3.32 -11.22
N ARG A 36 -12.42 2.35 -11.77
CA ARG A 36 -13.83 2.50 -12.16
C ARG A 36 -14.65 1.54 -11.31
N THR A 37 -15.63 2.07 -10.60
CA THR A 37 -16.59 1.25 -9.87
C THR A 37 -17.86 1.13 -10.69
N ILE A 38 -18.45 -0.07 -10.72
CA ILE A 38 -19.77 -0.26 -11.31
C ILE A 38 -20.80 0.19 -10.28
N ASN A 39 -21.55 1.24 -10.61
CA ASN A 39 -22.70 1.68 -9.82
C ASN A 39 -23.94 1.60 -10.70
N ASP A 40 -24.95 0.83 -10.27
CA ASP A 40 -26.22 0.65 -11.00
C ASP A 40 -26.04 0.23 -12.47
N GLY A 41 -25.09 -0.69 -12.73
CA GLY A 41 -24.82 -1.21 -14.08
C GLY A 41 -24.02 -0.27 -15.01
N ALA A 42 -23.72 0.96 -14.58
CA ALA A 42 -22.86 1.89 -15.31
C ALA A 42 -21.45 1.93 -14.71
N ALA A 43 -20.42 1.93 -15.57
CA ALA A 43 -19.05 2.19 -15.15
C ALA A 43 -18.90 3.69 -14.89
N VAL A 44 -18.91 4.09 -13.61
CA VAL A 44 -18.72 5.47 -13.18
C VAL A 44 -17.30 5.60 -12.61
N GLY A 45 -16.71 6.80 -12.67
CA GLY A 45 -15.44 7.07 -11.97
C GLY A 45 -15.54 6.60 -10.52
N ALA A 46 -14.52 5.88 -10.05
CA ALA A 46 -14.54 5.31 -8.71
C ALA A 46 -14.74 6.42 -7.67
N THR A 47 -15.79 6.29 -6.86
CA THR A 47 -15.95 7.14 -5.68
C THR A 47 -15.26 6.47 -4.49
N PRO A 48 -14.66 7.24 -3.56
CA PRO A 48 -14.01 6.68 -2.38
C PRO A 48 -14.95 5.75 -1.58
N ALA A 49 -16.24 6.08 -1.48
CA ALA A 49 -17.23 5.24 -0.80
C ALA A 49 -17.49 3.90 -1.53
N GLY A 50 -17.49 3.90 -2.86
CA GLY A 50 -17.63 2.69 -3.67
C GLY A 50 -16.41 1.77 -3.57
N VAL A 51 -15.22 2.36 -3.60
CA VAL A 51 -13.95 1.63 -3.42
C VAL A 51 -13.86 1.08 -2.00
N ARG A 52 -14.25 1.85 -0.98
CA ARG A 52 -14.29 1.36 0.40
C ARG A 52 -15.16 0.12 0.54
N ARG A 53 -16.39 0.14 0.04
CA ARG A 53 -17.27 -1.04 0.09
C ARG A 53 -16.67 -2.23 -0.66
N LEU A 54 -16.03 -1.97 -1.80
CA LEU A 54 -15.34 -3.01 -2.57
C LEU A 54 -14.21 -3.65 -1.74
N LEU A 55 -13.40 -2.83 -1.06
CA LEU A 55 -12.30 -3.29 -0.21
C LEU A 55 -12.80 -4.02 1.03
N GLU A 56 -13.90 -3.58 1.64
CA GLU A 56 -14.54 -4.26 2.78
C GLU A 56 -14.96 -5.70 2.41
N HIS A 57 -15.49 -5.91 1.20
CA HIS A 57 -16.00 -7.21 0.76
C HIS A 57 -14.96 -8.05 0.00
N ASN A 58 -13.85 -7.47 -0.44
CA ASN A 58 -12.83 -8.14 -1.24
C ASN A 58 -11.45 -8.08 -0.56
N THR A 59 -11.19 -9.04 0.33
CA THR A 59 -9.92 -9.14 1.08
C THR A 59 -8.71 -9.23 0.17
N ARG A 60 -8.77 -10.01 -0.90
CA ARG A 60 -7.65 -10.17 -1.84
C ARG A 60 -7.28 -8.84 -2.50
N MET A 61 -8.28 -8.12 -2.99
CA MET A 61 -8.06 -6.81 -3.61
C MET A 61 -7.52 -5.79 -2.60
N ARG A 62 -7.95 -5.86 -1.34
CA ARG A 62 -7.43 -5.03 -0.24
C ARG A 62 -5.95 -5.29 0.01
N GLU A 63 -5.53 -6.55 0.06
CA GLU A 63 -4.12 -6.92 0.26
C GLU A 63 -3.24 -6.43 -0.90
N GLU A 64 -3.69 -6.60 -2.15
CA GLU A 64 -2.95 -6.11 -3.32
C GLU A 64 -2.83 -4.57 -3.31
N LEU A 65 -3.91 -3.87 -2.93
CA LEU A 65 -3.88 -2.40 -2.79
C LEU A 65 -2.97 -1.92 -1.67
N LEU A 66 -2.96 -2.61 -0.52
CA LEU A 66 -2.05 -2.30 0.58
C LEU A 66 -0.59 -2.48 0.18
N GLN A 67 -0.27 -3.51 -0.61
CA GLN A 67 1.09 -3.71 -1.12
C GLN A 67 1.51 -2.59 -2.08
N GLN A 68 0.61 -2.16 -2.98
CA GLN A 68 0.89 -1.05 -3.89
C GLN A 68 1.01 0.28 -3.17
N TRP A 69 0.14 0.55 -2.19
CA TRP A 69 0.20 1.73 -1.34
C TRP A 69 1.54 1.76 -0.59
N ALA A 70 1.94 0.63 0.00
CA ALA A 70 3.21 0.51 0.72
C ALA A 70 4.41 0.72 -0.22
N ALA A 71 4.38 0.16 -1.43
CA ALA A 71 5.45 0.39 -2.41
C ALA A 71 5.55 1.87 -2.83
N ALA A 72 4.42 2.58 -2.94
CA ALA A 72 4.41 4.01 -3.29
C ALA A 72 4.85 4.92 -2.13
N HIS A 73 4.61 4.52 -0.88
CA HIS A 73 4.89 5.33 0.32
C HIS A 73 6.20 4.95 1.02
N MET A 74 6.76 3.78 0.77
CA MET A 74 8.07 3.44 1.28
C MET A 74 9.16 4.05 0.39
N PRO A 75 10.11 4.82 0.96
CA PRO A 75 11.23 5.34 0.18
C PRO A 75 12.03 4.16 -0.35
N HIS A 76 12.12 4.06 -1.68
CA HIS A 76 13.05 3.16 -2.33
C HIS A 76 14.45 3.47 -1.80
N GLN A 77 15.14 2.46 -1.23
CA GLN A 77 16.55 2.59 -0.86
C GLN A 77 17.43 2.88 -2.07
#